data_AF-W2Z1N5-F1
#
_entry.id   AF-W2Z1N5-F1
#
_cell.length_a   1.000
_cell.length_b   1.000
_cell.length_c   1.000
_cell.angle_alpha   90.00
_cell.angle_beta   90.00
_cell.angle_gamma   90.00
#
_symmetry.space_group_name_H-M   'P 1'
#
loop_
_entity.id
_entity.type
_entity.pdbx_description
1 polymer ?
#
loop_
_entity_poly.entity_id
_entity_poly.type
_entity_poly.pdbx_seq_one_letter_code
_entity_poly.pdbx_strand_id
1 'polypeptide(L)'
;MCRSDPGVIGRDNIGEFQQYVNHPVLYPEGKYCRTCKTLKLPRSKHCRLCNHCVARFDHHCIWFNGCVGEKNYKYFLAYLLVQLAVCLEGFFVSTSVFFTQTDDLFHARGVTMEQVGRAETAKIMQSFIANNQALGFVTAMCLLISIILWVFILMQLKRIAQNETANESFKREDLREEAELDGETSGRRMFRFLFKRLNFRKRPKLTVPRREQKKTLDASWGGLFSPDSIMNTEESFSVEDVNFNPYKLGSFRENLLDALHLTGNKAKTS
;
A
#
# COMPACT_ATOMS: atom_id res chain seq x y z
N MET A 1 12.21 0.67 20.07
CA MET A 1 11.62 -0.12 18.96
C MET A 1 10.54 -1.02 19.52
N CYS A 2 9.30 -0.88 19.07
CA CYS A 2 8.16 -1.65 19.56
C CYS A 2 8.15 -3.04 18.91
N ARG A 3 8.46 -4.10 19.67
CA ARG A 3 8.36 -5.51 19.22
C ARG A 3 6.95 -6.05 19.45
N SER A 4 5.94 -5.38 18.92
CA SER A 4 4.58 -5.90 19.00
C SER A 4 4.44 -7.11 18.08
N ASP A 5 3.80 -8.18 18.58
CA ASP A 5 3.54 -9.38 17.80
C ASP A 5 2.69 -9.02 16.57
N PRO A 6 3.17 -9.27 15.33
CA PRO A 6 2.39 -9.04 14.12
C PRO A 6 1.26 -10.05 13.90
N GLY A 7 1.21 -11.12 14.70
CA GLY A 7 0.36 -12.28 14.46
C GLY A 7 1.14 -13.39 13.77
N VAL A 8 2.21 -13.85 14.41
CA VAL A 8 3.03 -14.95 13.89
C VAL A 8 2.25 -16.27 13.90
N ILE A 9 2.17 -16.91 12.73
CA ILE A 9 1.45 -18.18 12.57
C ILE A 9 2.40 -19.35 12.91
N GLY A 10 2.05 -20.07 13.96
CA GLY A 10 2.56 -21.38 14.37
C GLY A 10 1.67 -22.52 13.88
N ARG A 11 1.88 -23.73 14.40
CA ARG A 11 1.03 -24.90 14.10
C ARG A 11 -0.10 -25.06 15.12
N ASP A 12 0.17 -24.59 16.32
CA ASP A 12 -0.64 -24.62 17.53
C ASP A 12 -1.65 -23.47 17.60
N ASN A 13 -1.31 -22.31 17.02
CA ASN A 13 -2.12 -21.09 17.15
C ASN A 13 -2.97 -20.73 15.92
N ILE A 14 -3.07 -21.61 14.92
CA ILE A 14 -3.80 -21.33 13.66
C ILE A 14 -5.27 -20.97 13.91
N GLY A 15 -5.89 -21.61 14.91
CA GLY A 15 -7.28 -21.37 15.30
C GLY A 15 -7.54 -20.04 16.01
N GLU A 16 -6.49 -19.31 16.43
CA GLU A 16 -6.64 -18.01 17.09
C GLU A 16 -6.85 -16.85 16.11
N PHE A 17 -6.46 -17.04 14.84
CA PHE A 17 -6.51 -16.00 13.83
C PHE A 17 -7.86 -15.96 13.12
N GLN A 18 -8.25 -14.76 12.67
CA GLN A 18 -9.48 -14.57 11.92
C GLN A 18 -9.44 -15.37 10.62
N GLN A 19 -10.42 -16.27 10.46
CA GLN A 19 -10.57 -17.06 9.24
C GLN A 19 -11.31 -16.24 8.18
N TYR A 20 -10.61 -15.90 7.11
CA TYR A 20 -11.18 -15.24 5.94
C TYR A 20 -11.50 -16.27 4.85
N VAL A 21 -12.46 -15.97 3.98
CA VAL A 21 -12.73 -16.82 2.80
C VAL A 21 -11.55 -16.82 1.83
N ASN A 22 -11.32 -17.95 1.16
CA ASN A 22 -10.31 -18.06 0.12
C ASN A 22 -10.70 -17.18 -1.07
N HIS A 23 -9.70 -16.55 -1.69
CA HIS A 23 -9.90 -15.80 -2.93
C HIS A 23 -9.37 -16.67 -4.07
N PRO A 24 -10.16 -16.95 -5.14
CA PRO A 24 -9.79 -17.91 -6.17
C PRO A 24 -8.41 -17.66 -6.78
N VAL A 25 -8.09 -16.38 -7.09
CA VAL A 25 -6.80 -15.99 -7.64
C VAL A 25 -5.75 -15.62 -6.56
N LEU A 26 -6.07 -14.69 -5.66
CA LEU A 26 -5.11 -14.17 -4.68
C LEU A 26 -4.73 -15.18 -3.61
N TYR A 27 -5.67 -15.99 -3.13
CA TYR A 27 -5.46 -16.93 -2.02
C TYR A 27 -6.16 -18.25 -2.33
N PRO A 28 -5.62 -19.05 -3.27
CA PRO A 28 -6.18 -20.36 -3.58
C PRO A 28 -6.11 -21.27 -2.35
N GLU A 29 -7.04 -22.20 -2.26
CA GLU A 29 -7.15 -23.12 -1.13
C GLU A 29 -5.93 -24.06 -1.04
N GLY A 30 -5.67 -24.60 0.15
CA GLY A 30 -4.67 -25.64 0.36
C GLY A 30 -3.21 -25.22 0.18
N LYS A 31 -2.90 -23.91 0.06
CA LYS A 31 -1.51 -23.46 -0.04
C LYS A 31 -0.76 -23.70 1.26
N TYR A 32 0.44 -24.27 1.16
CA TYR A 32 1.29 -24.60 2.29
C TYR A 32 2.59 -23.78 2.29
N CYS A 33 3.06 -23.37 3.46
CA CYS A 33 4.38 -22.75 3.59
C CYS A 33 5.45 -23.83 3.80
N ARG A 34 6.35 -24.02 2.83
CA ARG A 34 7.44 -25.00 2.92
C ARG A 34 8.45 -24.65 4.03
N THR A 35 8.73 -23.36 4.23
CA THR A 35 9.71 -22.89 5.24
C THR A 35 9.20 -23.07 6.66
N CYS A 36 8.02 -22.55 6.97
CA CYS A 36 7.44 -22.64 8.32
C CYS A 36 6.72 -23.97 8.58
N LYS A 37 6.55 -24.80 7.55
CA LYS A 37 5.82 -26.07 7.61
C LYS A 37 4.44 -25.92 8.29
N THR A 38 3.68 -24.91 7.86
CA THR A 38 2.33 -24.60 8.33
C THR A 38 1.41 -24.28 7.15
N LEU A 39 0.10 -24.49 7.33
CA LEU A 39 -0.92 -24.12 6.34
C LEU A 39 -0.96 -22.60 6.20
N LYS A 40 -1.06 -22.09 4.96
CA LYS A 40 -1.23 -20.66 4.74
C LYS A 40 -2.70 -20.31 4.92
N LEU A 41 -3.00 -19.55 5.97
CA LEU A 41 -4.29 -18.91 6.12
C LEU A 41 -4.50 -17.89 4.98
N PRO A 42 -5.75 -17.62 4.58
CA PRO A 42 -6.04 -16.56 3.61
C PRO A 42 -5.52 -15.22 4.12
N ARG A 43 -5.01 -14.38 3.21
CA ARG A 43 -4.34 -13.11 3.55
C ARG A 43 -3.03 -13.26 4.35
N SER A 44 -2.54 -14.47 4.63
CA SER A 44 -1.23 -14.67 5.27
C SER A 44 -0.06 -14.68 4.27
N LYS A 45 1.14 -14.32 4.74
CA LYS A 45 2.37 -14.39 3.94
C LYS A 45 3.57 -14.75 4.80
N HIS A 46 4.50 -15.50 4.21
CA HIS A 46 5.82 -15.73 4.80
C HIS A 46 6.73 -14.53 4.51
N CYS A 47 7.21 -13.87 5.55
CA CYS A 47 8.22 -12.83 5.42
C CYS A 47 9.61 -13.47 5.42
N ARG A 48 10.36 -13.34 4.32
CA ARG A 48 11.73 -13.88 4.23
C ARG A 48 12.72 -13.16 5.17
N LEU A 49 12.48 -11.87 5.44
CA LEU A 49 13.35 -11.06 6.30
C LEU A 49 13.22 -11.48 7.78
N CYS A 50 11.98 -11.72 8.24
CA CYS A 50 11.73 -12.16 9.62
C CYS A 50 11.68 -13.69 9.78
N ASN A 51 11.68 -14.43 8.68
CA ASN A 51 11.64 -15.90 8.62
C ASN A 51 10.45 -16.57 9.33
N HIS A 52 9.28 -15.94 9.29
CA HIS A 52 8.04 -16.52 9.82
C HIS A 52 6.82 -16.13 8.98
N CYS A 53 5.73 -16.89 9.11
CA CYS A 53 4.43 -16.54 8.53
C CYS A 53 3.70 -15.54 9.43
N VAL A 54 2.99 -14.60 8.82
CA VAL A 54 2.20 -13.57 9.51
C VAL A 54 0.77 -13.60 8.98
N ALA A 55 -0.21 -13.59 9.88
CA ALA A 55 -1.63 -13.49 9.55
C ALA A 55 -1.97 -12.07 9.09
N ARG A 56 -2.87 -11.98 8.09
CA ARG A 56 -3.25 -10.72 7.41
C ARG A 56 -2.05 -9.80 7.14
N PHE A 57 -1.03 -10.34 6.47
CA PHE A 57 0.24 -9.66 6.27
C PHE A 57 0.07 -8.39 5.42
N ASP A 58 0.51 -7.25 5.94
CA ASP A 58 0.48 -5.98 5.23
C ASP A 58 1.82 -5.73 4.51
N HIS A 59 2.90 -5.54 5.27
CA HIS A 59 4.25 -5.39 4.75
C HIS A 59 5.30 -5.65 5.84
N HIS A 60 6.56 -5.79 5.44
CA HIS A 60 7.68 -5.67 6.35
C HIS A 60 8.15 -4.21 6.31
N CYS A 61 8.08 -3.54 7.45
CA CYS A 61 8.45 -2.14 7.56
C CYS A 61 9.85 -2.02 8.15
N ILE A 62 10.77 -1.43 7.40
CA ILE A 62 12.15 -1.20 7.83
C ILE A 62 12.19 -0.22 9.01
N TRP A 63 11.32 0.79 8.98
CA TRP A 63 11.20 1.80 10.05
C TRP A 63 10.62 1.23 11.34
N PHE A 64 9.72 0.25 11.21
CA PHE A 64 9.17 -0.49 12.34
C PHE A 64 10.10 -1.63 12.79
N ASN A 65 11.12 -1.95 11.98
CA ASN A 65 12.01 -3.10 12.10
C ASN A 65 11.24 -4.41 12.38
N GLY A 66 10.18 -4.65 11.60
CA GLY A 66 9.28 -5.76 11.83
C GLY A 66 8.17 -5.88 10.80
N CYS A 67 7.45 -6.99 10.86
CA CYS A 67 6.25 -7.17 10.07
C CYS A 67 5.09 -6.36 10.65
N VAL A 68 4.22 -5.88 9.77
CA VAL A 68 2.90 -5.35 10.09
C VAL A 68 1.87 -6.36 9.62
N GLY A 69 0.97 -6.75 10.51
CA GLY A 69 -0.07 -7.75 10.26
C GLY A 69 -1.25 -7.62 11.21
N GLU A 70 -2.04 -8.68 11.31
CA GLU A 70 -3.30 -8.76 12.07
C GLU A 70 -3.22 -8.15 13.48
N LYS A 71 -2.28 -8.59 14.32
CA LYS A 71 -2.28 -8.21 15.75
C LYS A 71 -1.68 -6.83 16.02
N ASN A 72 -0.90 -6.25 15.09
CA ASN A 72 -0.19 -4.99 15.32
C ASN A 72 -0.53 -3.84 14.36
N TYR A 73 -1.42 -4.04 13.39
CA TYR A 73 -1.81 -2.99 12.43
C TYR A 73 -2.29 -1.70 13.12
N LYS A 74 -3.05 -1.81 14.23
CA LYS A 74 -3.49 -0.66 15.03
C LYS A 74 -2.33 0.18 15.60
N TYR A 75 -1.25 -0.47 16.03
CA TYR A 75 -0.06 0.21 16.55
C TYR A 75 0.72 0.88 15.42
N PHE A 76 0.75 0.27 14.24
CA PHE A 76 1.33 0.88 13.06
C PHE A 76 0.58 2.16 12.64
N LEU A 77 -0.76 2.15 12.63
CA LEU A 77 -1.54 3.36 12.35
C LEU A 77 -1.33 4.44 13.42
N ALA A 78 -1.32 4.07 14.70
CA ALA A 78 -1.02 4.99 15.78
C ALA A 78 0.39 5.60 15.64
N TYR A 79 1.38 4.79 15.27
CA TYR A 79 2.73 5.25 14.99
C TYR A 79 2.77 6.29 13.86
N LEU A 80 2.06 6.08 12.76
CA LEU A 80 1.98 7.07 11.68
C LEU A 80 1.35 8.39 12.13
N LEU A 81 0.28 8.34 12.91
CA LEU A 81 -0.40 9.52 13.43
C LEU A 81 0.48 10.30 14.42
N VAL A 82 1.15 9.60 15.34
CA VAL A 82 2.09 10.23 16.29
C VAL A 82 3.27 10.83 15.55
N GLN A 83 3.83 10.13 14.57
CA GLN A 83 4.95 10.66 13.78
C GLN A 83 4.55 11.91 13.00
N LEU A 84 3.34 11.94 12.43
CA LEU A 84 2.81 13.14 11.77
C LEU A 84 2.64 14.29 12.77
N ALA A 85 2.06 14.03 13.95
CA ALA A 85 1.88 15.04 14.98
C ALA A 85 3.21 15.66 15.43
N VAL A 86 4.23 14.82 15.70
CA VAL A 86 5.57 15.26 16.09
C VAL A 86 6.23 16.09 14.98
N CYS A 87 6.09 15.68 13.71
CA CYS A 87 6.66 16.45 12.60
C CYS A 87 5.95 17.79 12.38
N LEU A 88 4.62 17.86 12.56
CA LEU A 88 3.86 19.10 12.48
C LEU A 88 4.16 20.05 13.63
N GLU A 89 4.27 19.52 14.86
CA GLU A 89 4.68 20.28 16.04
C GLU A 89 6.10 20.82 15.84
N GLY A 90 7.03 19.98 15.40
CA GLY A 90 8.40 20.39 15.09
C GLY A 90 8.45 21.51 14.05
N PHE A 91 7.65 21.41 12.97
CA PHE A 91 7.53 22.46 11.96
C PHE A 91 6.96 23.76 12.54
N PHE A 92 5.92 23.67 13.38
CA PHE A 92 5.29 24.84 13.99
C PHE A 92 6.24 25.56 14.95
N VAL A 93 6.89 24.82 15.84
CA VAL A 93 7.86 25.35 16.82
C VAL A 93 9.07 25.95 16.11
N SER A 94 9.64 25.26 15.12
CA SER A 94 10.80 25.79 14.41
C SER A 94 10.47 27.05 13.61
N THR A 95 9.26 27.11 13.05
CA THR A 95 8.74 28.29 12.36
C THR A 95 8.49 29.46 13.33
N SER A 96 7.95 29.21 14.53
CA SER A 96 7.75 30.26 15.54
C SER A 96 9.07 30.81 16.07
N VAL A 97 10.09 29.96 16.24
CA VAL A 97 11.45 30.41 16.55
C VAL A 97 12.01 31.29 15.43
N PHE A 98 11.80 30.94 14.16
CA PHE A 98 12.18 31.81 13.04
C PHE A 98 11.48 33.17 13.09
N PHE A 99 10.19 33.21 13.40
CA PHE A 99 9.44 34.46 13.46
C PHE A 99 9.87 35.34 14.65
N THR A 100 10.04 34.76 15.84
CA THR A 100 10.52 35.52 17.01
C THR A 100 11.92 36.09 16.80
N GLN A 101 12.84 35.30 16.26
CA GLN A 101 14.20 35.77 15.99
C GLN A 101 14.27 36.84 14.89
N THR A 102 13.38 36.77 13.90
CA THR A 102 13.29 37.84 12.88
C THR A 102 12.69 39.11 13.48
N ASP A 103 11.63 39.00 14.29
CA ASP A 103 11.00 40.12 14.98
C ASP A 103 11.98 40.86 15.91
N ASP A 104 12.77 40.12 16.71
CA ASP A 104 13.82 40.69 17.56
C ASP A 104 14.84 41.52 16.76
N LEU A 105 15.21 41.07 15.55
CA LEU A 105 16.09 41.84 14.66
C LEU A 105 15.42 43.11 14.12
N PHE A 106 14.14 43.04 13.76
CA PHE A 106 13.39 44.19 13.26
C PHE A 106 13.27 45.25 14.37
N HIS A 107 12.93 44.82 15.59
CA HIS A 107 12.92 45.66 16.77
C HIS A 107 14.30 46.28 17.07
N ALA A 108 15.39 45.51 16.98
CA ALA A 108 16.75 46.05 17.15
C ALA A 108 17.13 47.11 16.10
N ARG A 109 16.52 47.06 14.91
CA ARG A 109 16.69 48.07 13.85
C ARG A 109 15.71 49.24 13.96
N GLY A 110 14.75 49.20 14.88
CA GLY A 110 13.71 50.22 15.05
C GLY A 110 12.66 50.24 13.94
N VAL A 111 12.48 49.12 13.20
CA VAL A 111 11.55 49.02 12.07
C VAL A 111 10.60 47.85 12.33
N THR A 112 9.33 47.96 11.94
CA THR A 112 8.39 46.83 12.00
C THR A 112 8.32 46.06 10.67
N MET A 113 7.93 44.79 10.70
CA MET A 113 7.75 43.96 9.50
C MET A 113 6.81 44.58 8.45
N GLU A 114 5.84 45.40 8.87
CA GLU A 114 4.89 46.08 7.98
C GLU A 114 5.50 47.27 7.24
N GLN A 115 6.58 47.85 7.78
CA GLN A 115 7.25 49.02 7.19
C GLN A 115 8.30 48.63 6.14
N VAL A 116 8.67 47.35 6.07
CA VAL A 116 9.74 46.85 5.21
C VAL A 116 9.15 46.23 3.94
N GLY A 117 9.68 46.60 2.78
CA GLY A 117 9.22 46.05 1.50
C GLY A 117 9.54 44.56 1.36
N ARG A 118 8.68 43.80 0.67
CA ARG A 118 8.82 42.33 0.47
C ARG A 118 10.23 41.87 0.07
N ALA A 119 10.90 42.64 -0.80
CA ALA A 119 12.25 42.30 -1.27
C ALA A 119 13.30 42.39 -0.15
N GLU A 120 13.16 43.36 0.75
CA GLU A 120 14.04 43.50 1.91
C GLU A 120 13.74 42.44 2.97
N THR A 121 12.45 42.16 3.22
CA THR A 121 12.03 41.04 4.09
C THR A 121 12.61 39.72 3.59
N ALA A 122 12.58 39.46 2.28
CA ALA A 122 13.14 38.25 1.69
C ALA A 122 14.68 38.16 1.88
N LYS A 123 15.41 39.27 1.70
CA LYS A 123 16.87 39.31 1.94
C LYS A 123 17.22 39.05 3.40
N ILE A 124 16.45 39.64 4.32
CA ILE A 124 16.64 39.43 5.77
C ILE A 124 16.37 37.97 6.11
N MET A 125 15.26 37.39 5.62
CA MET A 125 14.94 35.98 5.82
C MET A 125 16.02 35.06 5.24
N GLN A 126 16.53 35.36 4.04
CA GLN A 126 17.60 34.59 3.40
C GLN A 126 18.91 34.64 4.20
N SER A 127 19.28 35.82 4.72
CA SER A 127 20.43 35.96 5.62
C SER A 127 20.23 35.17 6.91
N PHE A 128 19.01 35.18 7.45
CA PHE A 128 18.68 34.47 8.68
C PHE A 128 18.77 32.95 8.53
N ILE A 129 18.26 32.42 7.43
CA ILE A 129 18.38 31.00 7.06
C ILE A 129 19.86 30.65 6.83
N ALA A 130 20.64 31.54 6.20
CA ALA A 130 22.07 31.32 5.97
C ALA A 130 22.89 31.28 7.27
N ASN A 131 22.53 32.08 8.26
CA ASN A 131 23.18 32.09 9.58
C ASN A 131 22.73 30.92 10.47
N ASN A 132 21.44 30.54 10.40
CA ASN A 132 20.84 29.46 11.18
C ASN A 132 20.47 28.27 10.31
N GLN A 133 21.47 27.71 9.61
CA GLN A 133 21.27 26.62 8.65
C GLN A 133 20.60 25.39 9.28
N ALA A 134 20.97 25.06 10.52
CA ALA A 134 20.39 23.93 11.24
C ALA A 134 18.88 24.11 11.46
N LEU A 135 18.43 25.29 11.89
CA LEU A 135 17.02 25.58 12.10
C LEU A 135 16.26 25.52 10.77
N GLY A 136 16.82 26.12 9.70
CA GLY A 136 16.22 26.09 8.36
C GLY A 136 16.07 24.67 7.82
N PHE A 137 17.11 23.85 7.99
CA PHE A 137 17.13 22.45 7.60
C PHE A 137 16.08 21.64 8.37
N VAL A 138 16.01 21.78 9.70
CA VAL A 138 15.03 21.08 10.54
C VAL A 138 13.60 21.46 10.13
N THR A 139 13.30 22.75 9.96
CA THR A 139 11.97 23.22 9.51
C THR A 139 11.59 22.60 8.17
N ALA A 140 12.51 22.61 7.19
CA ALA A 140 12.25 22.05 5.86
C ALA A 140 12.05 20.52 5.92
N MET A 141 12.85 19.81 6.72
CA MET A 141 12.72 18.36 6.90
C MET A 141 11.42 17.99 7.61
N CYS A 142 11.03 18.70 8.67
CA CYS A 142 9.76 18.49 9.37
C CYS A 142 8.56 18.69 8.42
N LEU A 143 8.59 19.72 7.57
CA LEU A 143 7.55 19.94 6.55
C LEU A 143 7.51 18.81 5.53
N LEU A 144 8.66 18.45 4.94
CA LEU A 144 8.76 17.41 3.93
C LEU A 144 8.26 16.06 4.46
N ILE A 145 8.71 15.66 5.65
CA ILE A 145 8.30 14.42 6.29
C ILE A 145 6.81 14.45 6.61
N SER A 146 6.25 15.58 7.07
CA SER A 146 4.81 15.72 7.31
C SER A 146 3.99 15.48 6.05
N ILE A 147 4.42 16.03 4.90
CA ILE A 147 3.74 15.82 3.60
C ILE A 147 3.78 14.35 3.21
N ILE A 148 4.95 13.69 3.32
CA ILE A 148 5.11 12.27 2.98
C ILE A 148 4.22 11.40 3.87
N LEU A 149 4.22 11.65 5.18
CA LEU A 149 3.40 10.92 6.15
C LEU A 149 1.91 11.12 5.89
N TRP A 150 1.49 12.34 5.56
CA TRP A 150 0.10 12.63 5.22
C TRP A 150 -0.36 11.85 4.00
N VAL A 151 0.42 11.83 2.91
CA VAL A 151 0.14 11.00 1.72
C VAL A 151 0.09 9.52 2.09
N PHE A 152 1.02 9.04 2.92
CA PHE A 152 1.04 7.65 3.33
C PHE A 152 -0.18 7.27 4.18
N ILE A 153 -0.64 8.14 5.08
CA ILE A 153 -1.87 7.97 5.85
C ILE A 153 -3.08 7.91 4.92
N LEU A 154 -3.18 8.79 3.92
CA LEU A 154 -4.26 8.72 2.93
C LEU A 154 -4.27 7.40 2.15
N MET A 155 -3.10 6.87 1.80
CA MET A 155 -3.00 5.55 1.17
C MET A 155 -3.51 4.44 2.10
N GLN A 156 -3.19 4.49 3.39
CA GLN A 156 -3.72 3.53 4.38
C GLN A 156 -5.24 3.67 4.53
N LEU A 157 -5.78 4.90 4.60
CA LEU A 157 -7.22 5.14 4.68
C LEU A 157 -7.95 4.61 3.45
N LYS A 158 -7.38 4.77 2.25
CA LYS A 158 -7.94 4.19 1.02
C LYS A 158 -7.96 2.67 1.07
N ARG A 159 -6.87 2.04 1.53
CA ARG A 159 -6.77 0.58 1.70
C ARG A 159 -7.77 0.05 2.72
N ILE A 160 -7.91 0.73 3.85
CA ILE A 160 -8.95 0.43 4.85
C ILE A 160 -10.34 0.56 4.21
N ALA A 161 -10.61 1.60 3.43
CA ALA A 161 -11.91 1.75 2.75
C ALA A 161 -12.23 0.59 1.78
N GLN A 162 -11.20 -0.05 1.21
CA GLN A 162 -11.32 -1.23 0.35
C GLN A 162 -11.21 -2.57 1.11
N ASN A 163 -10.95 -2.54 2.43
CA ASN A 163 -10.55 -3.70 3.23
C ASN A 163 -9.43 -4.53 2.58
N GLU A 164 -8.40 -3.87 2.10
CA GLU A 164 -7.25 -4.49 1.46
C GLU A 164 -5.97 -4.22 2.25
N THR A 165 -5.06 -5.19 2.27
CA THR A 165 -3.71 -4.98 2.78
C THR A 165 -2.80 -4.39 1.69
N ALA A 166 -1.67 -3.79 2.08
CA ALA A 166 -0.65 -3.34 1.15
C ALA A 166 -0.18 -4.48 0.24
N ASN A 167 0.12 -5.64 0.82
CA ASN A 167 0.49 -6.83 0.06
C ASN A 167 -0.60 -7.28 -0.93
N GLU A 168 -1.87 -7.20 -0.57
CA GLU A 168 -2.98 -7.48 -1.50
C GLU A 168 -3.01 -6.50 -2.66
N SER A 169 -2.89 -5.19 -2.37
CA SER A 169 -2.93 -4.16 -3.41
C SER A 169 -1.83 -4.35 -4.46
N PHE A 170 -0.60 -4.65 -4.02
CA PHE A 170 0.51 -4.96 -4.95
C PHE A 170 0.26 -6.27 -5.70
N LYS A 171 -0.20 -7.32 -5.02
CA LYS A 171 -0.49 -8.59 -5.67
C LYS A 171 -1.60 -8.46 -6.73
N ARG A 172 -2.64 -7.66 -6.47
CA ARG A 172 -3.70 -7.37 -7.44
C ARG A 172 -3.16 -6.62 -8.65
N GLU A 173 -2.23 -5.68 -8.46
CA GLU A 173 -1.59 -4.96 -9.56
C GLU A 173 -0.80 -5.88 -10.48
N ASP A 174 0.05 -6.74 -9.92
CA ASP A 174 0.84 -7.73 -10.68
C ASP A 174 -0.06 -8.71 -11.46
N LEU A 175 -1.06 -9.29 -10.78
CA LEU A 175 -2.01 -10.23 -11.41
C LEU A 175 -2.89 -9.54 -12.46
N ARG A 176 -3.25 -8.28 -12.24
CA ARG A 176 -4.02 -7.52 -13.22
C ARG A 176 -3.18 -7.25 -14.47
N GLU A 177 -1.90 -6.91 -14.31
CA GLU A 177 -1.00 -6.77 -15.46
C GLU A 177 -0.88 -8.09 -16.21
N GLU A 178 -0.75 -9.23 -15.52
CA GLU A 178 -0.72 -10.56 -16.14
C GLU A 178 -2.02 -10.87 -16.91
N ALA A 179 -3.19 -10.70 -16.29
CA ALA A 179 -4.48 -10.91 -16.92
C ALA A 179 -4.73 -9.97 -18.12
N GLU A 180 -4.21 -8.74 -18.08
CA GLU A 180 -4.25 -7.80 -19.21
C GLU A 180 -3.28 -8.18 -20.34
N LEU A 181 -2.18 -8.88 -20.03
CA LEU A 181 -1.17 -9.31 -20.99
C LEU A 181 -1.50 -10.65 -21.65
N ASP A 182 -2.33 -11.49 -21.04
CA ASP A 182 -2.69 -12.81 -21.53
C ASP A 182 -3.55 -12.81 -22.81
N GLY A 183 -3.71 -11.66 -23.47
CA GLY A 183 -4.31 -11.52 -24.81
C GLY A 183 -3.31 -11.30 -25.96
N GLU A 184 -1.99 -11.41 -25.77
CA GLU A 184 -1.00 -11.09 -26.82
C GLU A 184 0.15 -12.10 -26.94
N THR A 185 0.53 -12.44 -28.18
CA THR A 185 1.57 -13.43 -28.49
C THR A 185 2.96 -13.05 -27.96
N SER A 186 3.71 -14.07 -27.52
CA SER A 186 5.00 -14.01 -26.82
C SER A 186 6.04 -13.03 -27.41
N GLY A 187 6.07 -12.83 -28.72
CA GLY A 187 7.02 -11.91 -29.39
C GLY A 187 6.82 -10.42 -29.08
N ARG A 188 5.58 -9.98 -28.81
CA ARG A 188 5.29 -8.57 -28.44
C ARG A 188 5.59 -8.26 -26.97
N ARG A 189 5.78 -9.29 -26.15
CA ARG A 189 6.05 -9.23 -24.70
C ARG A 189 7.39 -8.57 -24.40
N MET A 190 8.43 -8.92 -25.16
CA MET A 190 9.81 -8.45 -24.95
C MET A 190 10.02 -6.99 -25.38
N PHE A 191 9.52 -6.61 -26.56
CA PHE A 191 9.71 -5.26 -27.10
C PHE A 191 8.95 -4.19 -26.32
N ARG A 192 7.82 -4.54 -25.69
CA ARG A 192 7.04 -3.58 -24.90
C ARG A 192 7.62 -3.33 -23.51
N PHE A 193 8.21 -4.34 -22.88
CA PHE A 193 8.87 -4.20 -21.57
C PHE A 193 9.99 -3.15 -21.61
N LEU A 194 10.74 -3.10 -22.72
CA LEU A 194 11.78 -2.10 -22.95
C LEU A 194 11.26 -0.67 -23.13
N PHE A 195 10.01 -0.49 -23.61
CA PHE A 195 9.47 0.82 -23.99
C PHE A 195 8.35 1.37 -23.08
N LYS A 196 7.84 0.59 -22.11
CA LYS A 196 6.70 1.00 -21.27
C LYS A 196 7.02 2.07 -20.22
N ARG A 197 8.29 2.46 -20.06
CA ARG A 197 8.69 3.49 -19.09
C ARG A 197 8.45 4.94 -19.54
N LEU A 198 7.99 5.17 -20.78
CA LEU A 198 7.98 6.52 -21.35
C LEU A 198 6.70 6.99 -22.05
N ASN A 199 5.59 6.23 -22.07
CA ASN A 199 4.33 6.83 -22.57
C ASN A 199 3.06 6.16 -22.04
N PHE A 200 2.25 6.94 -21.34
CA PHE A 200 0.84 6.63 -21.06
C PHE A 200 0.03 6.83 -22.34
N ARG A 201 -0.27 5.74 -23.04
CA ARG A 201 -1.25 5.77 -24.14
C ARG A 201 -2.41 4.82 -23.81
N LYS A 202 -3.63 5.35 -23.75
CA LYS A 202 -4.86 4.57 -23.60
C LYS A 202 -4.98 3.61 -24.78
N ARG A 203 -5.12 2.31 -24.50
CA ARG A 203 -5.33 1.25 -25.50
C ARG A 203 -6.80 1.18 -25.92
N PRO A 204 -7.10 0.75 -27.17
CA PRO A 204 -8.47 0.53 -27.60
C PRO A 204 -9.04 -0.76 -26.97
N LYS A 205 -10.36 -0.77 -26.71
CA LYS A 205 -11.09 -1.94 -26.23
C LYS A 205 -11.10 -3.02 -27.31
N LEU A 206 -10.79 -4.26 -26.93
CA LEU A 206 -11.03 -5.44 -27.75
C LEU A 206 -12.56 -5.65 -27.89
N THR A 207 -12.99 -6.04 -29.09
CA THR A 207 -14.41 -6.04 -29.50
C THR A 207 -15.14 -7.36 -29.26
N VAL A 208 -14.45 -8.44 -28.88
CA VAL A 208 -15.06 -9.77 -28.69
C VAL A 208 -14.61 -10.38 -27.37
N PRO A 209 -15.55 -10.73 -26.46
CA PRO A 209 -15.25 -11.44 -25.22
C PRO A 209 -14.62 -12.82 -25.48
N ARG A 210 -13.61 -13.20 -24.68
CA ARG A 210 -12.83 -14.45 -24.86
C ARG A 210 -13.68 -15.74 -24.80
N ARG A 211 -14.87 -15.68 -24.18
CA ARG A 211 -15.87 -16.76 -24.16
C ARG A 211 -16.42 -17.09 -25.55
N GLU A 212 -16.57 -16.09 -26.42
CA GLU A 212 -16.93 -16.29 -27.82
C GLU A 212 -15.77 -16.87 -28.62
N GLN A 213 -14.52 -16.48 -28.33
CA GLN A 213 -13.35 -17.08 -28.95
C GLN A 213 -13.22 -18.59 -28.63
N LYS A 214 -13.50 -18.99 -27.37
CA LYS A 214 -13.52 -20.42 -26.96
C LYS A 214 -14.55 -21.22 -27.76
N LYS A 215 -15.76 -20.69 -27.91
CA LYS A 215 -16.82 -21.31 -28.74
C LYS A 215 -16.44 -21.41 -30.22
N THR A 216 -15.80 -20.40 -30.78
CA THR A 216 -15.35 -20.45 -32.19
C THR A 216 -14.23 -21.45 -32.42
N LEU A 217 -13.33 -21.64 -31.45
CA LEU A 217 -12.25 -22.61 -31.53
C LEU A 217 -12.77 -24.05 -31.35
N ASP A 218 -13.69 -24.27 -30.41
CA ASP A 218 -14.40 -25.56 -30.24
C ASP A 218 -15.12 -25.98 -31.53
N ALA A 219 -15.79 -25.03 -32.18
CA ALA A 219 -16.51 -25.27 -33.43
C ALA A 219 -15.58 -25.55 -34.63
N SER A 220 -14.36 -24.99 -34.64
CA SER A 220 -13.42 -25.14 -35.75
C SER A 220 -12.71 -26.49 -35.78
N TRP A 221 -12.52 -27.12 -34.62
CA TRP A 221 -11.76 -28.37 -34.47
C TRP A 221 -12.62 -29.59 -34.14
N GLY A 222 -13.94 -29.45 -34.11
CA GLY A 222 -14.87 -30.56 -33.93
C GLY A 222 -14.68 -31.34 -32.62
N GLY A 223 -14.15 -30.69 -31.57
CA GLY A 223 -13.88 -31.32 -30.27
C GLY A 223 -12.68 -32.29 -30.23
N LEU A 224 -11.83 -32.33 -31.26
CA LEU A 224 -10.67 -33.23 -31.31
C LEU A 224 -9.58 -32.89 -30.27
N PHE A 225 -9.59 -31.65 -29.78
CA PHE A 225 -8.72 -31.17 -28.70
C PHE A 225 -9.55 -30.32 -27.75
N SER A 226 -9.32 -30.46 -26.43
CA SER A 226 -9.87 -29.51 -25.47
C SER A 226 -9.16 -28.16 -25.65
N PRO A 227 -9.89 -27.03 -25.75
CA PRO A 227 -9.29 -25.70 -25.81
C PRO A 227 -8.31 -25.45 -24.67
N ASP A 228 -8.55 -26.10 -23.54
CA ASP A 228 -7.75 -26.01 -22.33
C ASP A 228 -6.34 -26.62 -22.54
N SER A 229 -6.24 -27.70 -23.31
CA SER A 229 -4.94 -28.32 -23.66
C SER A 229 -4.15 -27.52 -24.71
N ILE A 230 -4.84 -26.85 -25.64
CA ILE A 230 -4.20 -26.04 -26.69
C ILE A 230 -3.78 -24.67 -26.14
N MET A 231 -4.58 -24.08 -25.25
CA MET A 231 -4.28 -22.77 -24.67
C MET A 231 -3.30 -22.82 -23.49
N ASN A 232 -2.74 -24.00 -23.16
CA ASN A 232 -1.87 -24.19 -22.00
C ASN A 232 -2.53 -23.65 -20.72
N THR A 233 -3.75 -24.10 -20.42
CA THR A 233 -4.50 -23.63 -19.26
C THR A 233 -3.95 -24.24 -17.96
N GLU A 234 -2.89 -23.64 -17.42
CA GLU A 234 -2.99 -23.30 -16.00
C GLU A 234 -4.12 -22.25 -15.89
N GLU A 235 -5.05 -22.45 -14.94
CA GLU A 235 -6.30 -21.67 -14.77
C GLU A 235 -6.16 -20.18 -15.14
N SER A 236 -6.53 -19.83 -16.38
CA SER A 236 -6.46 -18.43 -16.83
C SER A 236 -7.55 -17.63 -16.12
N PHE A 237 -7.15 -16.69 -15.28
CA PHE A 237 -8.04 -15.82 -14.51
C PHE A 237 -8.29 -14.50 -15.25
N SER A 238 -9.49 -13.96 -15.15
CA SER A 238 -9.86 -12.68 -15.77
C SER A 238 -9.51 -11.48 -14.88
N VAL A 239 -9.54 -10.27 -15.45
CA VAL A 239 -9.36 -9.03 -14.68
C VAL A 239 -10.51 -8.87 -13.67
N GLU A 240 -11.71 -9.35 -13.98
CA GLU A 240 -12.86 -9.38 -13.09
C GLU A 240 -12.59 -10.28 -11.87
N ASP A 241 -11.99 -11.46 -12.09
CA ASP A 241 -11.60 -12.38 -11.01
C ASP A 241 -10.54 -11.76 -10.10
N VAL A 242 -9.61 -10.97 -10.68
CA VAL A 242 -8.59 -10.23 -9.92
C VAL A 242 -9.17 -9.02 -9.20
N ASN A 243 -10.29 -8.45 -9.63
CA ASN A 243 -10.93 -7.29 -8.99
C ASN A 243 -11.98 -7.69 -7.95
N PHE A 244 -12.43 -8.94 -7.96
CA PHE A 244 -13.35 -9.45 -6.96
C PHE A 244 -12.76 -9.30 -5.55
N ASN A 245 -13.50 -8.68 -4.63
CA ASN A 245 -13.03 -8.47 -3.27
C ASN A 245 -14.10 -8.94 -2.26
N PRO A 246 -14.00 -10.18 -1.76
CA PRO A 246 -14.96 -10.74 -0.82
C PRO A 246 -14.78 -10.17 0.61
N TYR A 247 -13.73 -9.38 0.86
CA TYR A 247 -13.41 -8.86 2.19
C TYR A 247 -13.98 -7.46 2.44
N LYS A 248 -14.38 -6.76 1.38
CA LYS A 248 -14.93 -5.40 1.48
C LYS A 248 -16.30 -5.42 2.15
N LEU A 249 -16.42 -4.71 3.27
CA LEU A 249 -17.67 -4.55 4.02
C LEU A 249 -18.47 -3.32 3.52
N GLY A 250 -19.74 -3.24 3.93
CA GLY A 250 -20.69 -2.24 3.43
C GLY A 250 -20.33 -0.80 3.79
N SER A 251 -19.66 -0.57 4.92
CA SER A 251 -19.28 0.76 5.39
C SER A 251 -17.79 0.90 5.73
N PHE A 252 -17.29 2.14 5.63
CA PHE A 252 -15.92 2.47 6.05
C PHE A 252 -15.65 2.13 7.52
N ARG A 253 -16.63 2.39 8.40
CA ARG A 253 -16.52 2.10 9.84
C ARG A 253 -16.33 0.61 10.09
N GLU A 254 -17.06 -0.25 9.40
CA GLU A 254 -16.90 -1.71 9.52
C GLU A 254 -15.53 -2.15 9.03
N ASN A 255 -15.07 -1.62 7.90
CA ASN A 255 -13.74 -1.93 7.39
C ASN A 255 -12.63 -1.45 8.34
N LEU A 256 -12.81 -0.28 8.98
CA LEU A 256 -11.88 0.23 9.98
C LEU A 256 -11.84 -0.66 11.22
N LEU A 257 -13.00 -1.06 11.77
CA LEU A 257 -13.05 -1.96 12.92
C LEU A 257 -12.48 -3.34 12.60
N ASP A 258 -12.69 -3.83 11.37
CA ASP A 258 -12.06 -5.07 10.89
C ASP A 258 -10.54 -4.91 10.77
N ALA A 259 -10.05 -3.83 10.15
CA ALA A 259 -8.61 -3.55 10.00
C ALA A 259 -7.90 -3.42 11.35
N LEU A 260 -8.56 -2.83 12.35
CA LEU A 260 -8.03 -2.69 13.70
C LEU A 260 -8.20 -3.95 14.58
N HIS A 261 -8.84 -5.00 14.06
CA HIS A 261 -9.22 -6.21 14.80
C HIS A 261 -9.97 -5.90 16.10
N LEU A 262 -10.90 -4.94 16.04
CA LEU A 262 -11.76 -4.52 17.16
C LEU A 262 -13.17 -5.14 17.08
N THR A 263 -13.53 -5.76 15.96
CA THR A 263 -14.75 -6.59 15.90
C THR A 263 -14.47 -7.95 16.52
N GLY A 264 -15.22 -8.33 17.56
CA GLY A 264 -15.14 -9.68 18.14
C GLY A 264 -15.35 -10.76 17.07
N ASN A 265 -14.77 -11.95 17.29
CA ASN A 265 -14.80 -13.14 16.43
C ASN A 265 -16.23 -13.54 16.01
N LYS A 266 -16.79 -12.83 15.03
CA LYS A 266 -17.89 -13.33 14.22
C LYS A 266 -17.24 -13.79 12.93
N ALA A 267 -17.33 -15.09 12.66
CA ALA A 267 -17.02 -15.63 11.36
C ALA A 267 -17.76 -14.79 10.31
N LYS A 268 -17.01 -13.97 9.55
CA LYS A 268 -17.59 -13.11 8.52
C LYS A 268 -17.76 -13.97 7.27
N THR A 269 -18.90 -14.66 7.21
CA THR A 269 -19.38 -15.36 6.03
C THR A 269 -20.88 -15.16 5.90
N SER A 270 -21.28 -14.46 4.84
CA SER A 270 -22.39 -14.88 3.97
C SER A 270 -22.13 -14.28 2.60
#